data_AF-A0A4E9EZ47-F1
#
_entry.id   AF-A0A4E9EZ47-F1
#
_cell.length_a   1.000
_cell.length_b   1.000
_cell.length_c   1.000
_cell.angle_alpha   90.00
_cell.angle_beta   90.00
_cell.angle_gamma   90.00
#
_symmetry.space_group_name_H-M   'P 1'
#
loop_
_entity.id
_entity.type
_entity.pdbx_description
1 polymer ?
#
loop_
_entity_poly.entity_id
_entity_poly.type
_entity_poly.pdbx_seq_one_letter_code
_entity_poly.pdbx_strand_id
1 'polypeptide(L)'
;MLPFYHDLPVEVHTHLLTQRWAELVLLSACFYAASTRVSNQDSLPVSSTTTDDSEEVSFVDSSVNLQLLQKRLCAVMGKHIPLEHVNKEASPLVEKFTALLHSFSRLKITLEAYVCLKAITLLHYTPHSCDETAIDVKESMVRSVYVRRVSLIQDQFVKALQIHLSQHENGARLTDILTWLPMLHSASSVLLHSKMFYVPFLICKNPKQINSDNRSAEVRTILSPFSCHPSDTITDDEEELNATSSC
;
A
#
# COMPACT_ATOMS: atom_id res chain seq x y z
N MET A 1 -15.68 4.00 -6.06
CA MET A 1 -15.13 4.81 -7.16
C MET A 1 -14.49 6.06 -6.57
N LEU A 2 -13.31 6.49 -7.04
CA LEU A 2 -12.72 7.77 -6.62
C LEU A 2 -13.62 8.92 -7.09
N PRO A 3 -13.86 9.96 -6.28
CA PRO A 3 -14.85 11.00 -6.58
C PRO A 3 -14.55 11.79 -7.86
N PHE A 4 -13.29 11.80 -8.32
CA PHE A 4 -12.84 12.50 -9.53
C PHE A 4 -12.64 11.60 -10.75
N TYR A 5 -13.01 10.31 -10.69
CA TYR A 5 -12.70 9.37 -11.77
C TYR A 5 -13.33 9.80 -13.12
N HIS A 6 -14.52 10.39 -13.07
CA HIS A 6 -15.22 10.91 -14.25
C HIS A 6 -14.79 12.33 -14.66
N ASP A 7 -13.96 13.00 -13.84
CA ASP A 7 -13.54 14.39 -14.09
C ASP A 7 -12.32 14.51 -15.01
N LEU A 8 -11.52 13.45 -15.11
CA LEU A 8 -10.30 13.43 -15.90
C LEU A 8 -10.41 12.38 -17.01
N PRO A 9 -9.85 12.65 -18.20
CA PRO A 9 -9.83 11.67 -19.28
C PRO A 9 -8.89 10.50 -18.92
N VAL A 10 -9.10 9.36 -19.57
CA VAL A 10 -8.36 8.13 -19.29
C VAL A 10 -6.85 8.33 -19.47
N GLU A 11 -6.44 9.11 -20.46
CA GLU A 11 -5.03 9.40 -20.75
C GLU A 11 -4.35 10.12 -19.58
N VAL A 12 -5.07 11.03 -18.90
CA VAL A 12 -4.55 11.71 -17.71
C VAL A 12 -4.45 10.75 -16.54
N HIS A 13 -5.46 9.88 -16.32
CA HIS A 13 -5.38 8.84 -15.30
C HIS A 13 -4.20 7.89 -15.51
N THR A 14 -4.02 7.42 -16.75
CA THR A 14 -2.91 6.57 -17.14
C THR A 14 -1.58 7.27 -16.90
N HIS A 15 -1.43 8.52 -17.33
CA HIS A 15 -0.22 9.31 -17.08
C HIS A 15 0.12 9.42 -15.60
N LEU A 16 -0.86 9.83 -14.78
CA LEU A 16 -0.69 9.96 -13.33
C LEU A 16 -0.22 8.64 -12.70
N LEU A 17 -0.86 7.52 -13.06
CA LEU A 17 -0.49 6.20 -12.56
C LEU A 17 0.91 5.79 -13.03
N THR A 18 1.23 5.95 -14.32
CA THR A 18 2.54 5.59 -14.87
C THR A 18 3.67 6.36 -14.20
N GLN A 19 3.45 7.62 -13.82
CA GLN A 19 4.46 8.42 -13.13
C GLN A 19 4.58 8.11 -11.63
N ARG A 20 3.50 7.69 -10.98
CA ARG A 20 3.41 7.63 -9.51
C ARG A 20 3.24 6.22 -8.93
N TRP A 21 3.15 5.18 -9.76
CA TRP A 21 2.88 3.82 -9.30
C TRP A 21 3.86 3.35 -8.21
N ALA A 22 5.15 3.64 -8.34
CA ALA A 22 6.17 3.18 -7.39
C ALA A 22 5.98 3.82 -6.01
N GLU A 23 5.68 5.12 -5.95
CA GLU A 23 5.36 5.84 -4.71
C GLU A 23 4.07 5.29 -4.08
N LEU A 24 3.04 5.01 -4.90
CA LEU A 24 1.78 4.44 -4.44
C LEU A 24 1.93 3.02 -3.87
N VAL A 25 2.77 2.19 -4.49
CA VAL A 25 3.11 0.85 -4.01
C VAL A 25 3.78 0.92 -2.65
N LEU A 26 4.83 1.73 -2.52
CA LEU A 26 5.56 1.87 -1.25
C LEU A 26 4.70 2.47 -0.15
N LEU A 27 3.93 3.53 -0.45
CA LEU A 27 3.00 4.13 0.51
C LEU A 27 1.96 3.11 1.01
N SER A 28 1.41 2.30 0.09
CA SER A 28 0.43 1.26 0.45
C SER A 28 1.07 0.15 1.29
N ALA A 29 2.29 -0.27 0.97
CA ALA A 29 3.01 -1.29 1.74
C ALA A 29 3.40 -0.78 3.14
N CYS A 30 3.86 0.47 3.25
CA CYS A 30 4.16 1.11 4.53
C CYS A 30 2.92 1.19 5.43
N PHE A 31 1.79 1.64 4.89
CA PHE A 31 0.55 1.70 5.66
C PHE A 31 0.09 0.31 6.09
N TYR A 32 0.06 -0.66 5.17
CA TYR A 32 -0.34 -2.04 5.50
C TYR A 32 0.51 -2.64 6.64
N ALA A 33 1.85 -2.52 6.55
CA ALA A 33 2.75 -3.05 7.57
C ALA A 33 2.55 -2.36 8.92
N ALA A 34 2.38 -1.03 8.92
CA ALA A 34 2.16 -0.27 10.15
C ALA A 34 0.82 -0.63 10.81
N SER A 35 -0.27 -0.74 10.03
CA SER A 35 -1.59 -1.08 10.54
C SER A 35 -1.67 -2.51 11.08
N THR A 36 -1.05 -3.48 10.41
CA THR A 36 -1.06 -4.88 10.86
C THR A 36 -0.30 -5.05 12.18
N ARG A 37 0.81 -4.33 12.35
CA ARG A 37 1.59 -4.36 13.60
C ARG A 37 0.78 -3.86 14.80
N VAL A 38 0.03 -2.77 14.64
CA VAL A 38 -0.81 -2.22 15.72
C VAL A 38 -1.87 -3.24 16.14
N SER A 39 -2.55 -3.86 15.17
CA SER A 39 -3.55 -4.90 15.45
C SER A 39 -2.99 -6.10 16.21
N ASN A 40 -1.75 -6.51 15.92
CA ASN A 40 -1.10 -7.65 16.60
C ASN A 40 -0.65 -7.31 18.03
N GLN A 41 -0.38 -6.05 18.35
CA GLN A 41 -0.03 -5.64 19.71
C GLN A 41 -1.23 -5.61 20.65
N ASP A 42 -2.43 -5.35 20.14
CA ASP A 42 -3.67 -5.38 20.92
C ASP A 42 -4.15 -6.82 21.20
N SER A 43 -3.72 -7.80 20.39
CA SER A 43 -3.92 -9.23 20.65
C SER A 43 -2.78 -9.77 21.52
N LEU A 44 -2.90 -9.70 22.84
CA LEU A 44 -2.02 -10.42 23.75
C LEU A 44 -2.31 -11.94 23.71
N PRO A 45 -1.30 -12.80 23.52
CA PRO A 45 -1.30 -14.10 24.15
C PRO A 45 -0.15 -14.17 25.16
N VAL A 46 -0.54 -14.35 26.43
CA VAL A 46 0.34 -14.93 27.45
C VAL A 46 0.68 -16.36 27.02
N SER A 47 1.91 -16.61 26.53
CA SER A 47 2.66 -17.85 26.81
C SER A 47 4.06 -17.86 26.18
N SER A 48 5.07 -17.89 27.06
CA SER A 48 6.25 -18.78 27.10
C SER A 48 6.85 -19.42 25.82
N THR A 49 8.19 -19.36 25.78
CA THR A 49 9.19 -20.34 25.28
C THR A 49 9.43 -20.51 23.76
N THR A 50 10.62 -20.04 23.33
CA THR A 50 11.51 -20.56 22.27
C THR A 50 10.89 -20.98 20.93
N THR A 51 11.04 -20.13 19.90
CA THR A 51 11.89 -20.38 18.73
C THR A 51 11.90 -19.14 17.83
N ASP A 52 13.11 -18.79 17.40
CA ASP A 52 13.52 -17.62 16.65
C ASP A 52 13.13 -17.75 15.17
N ASP A 53 11.83 -17.65 14.88
CA ASP A 53 11.31 -17.71 13.51
C ASP A 53 10.21 -16.65 13.31
N SER A 54 10.53 -15.41 13.71
CA SER A 54 9.64 -14.26 13.52
C SER A 54 9.38 -14.07 12.03
N GLU A 55 8.20 -14.49 11.58
CA GLU A 55 7.75 -14.24 10.21
C GLU A 55 7.33 -12.78 9.98
N GLU A 56 7.54 -11.90 10.95
CA GLU A 56 7.14 -10.51 10.89
C GLU A 56 8.21 -9.61 10.27
N VAL A 57 7.75 -8.56 9.60
CA VAL A 57 8.62 -7.53 9.04
C VAL A 57 9.28 -6.70 10.16
N SER A 58 10.60 -6.54 10.06
CA SER A 58 11.37 -5.63 10.90
C SER A 58 11.25 -4.18 10.39
N PHE A 59 11.11 -3.24 11.32
CA PHE A 59 11.06 -1.81 10.99
C PHE A 59 12.40 -1.12 11.25
N VAL A 60 13.43 -1.86 11.66
CA VAL A 60 14.72 -1.28 12.05
C VAL A 60 15.87 -2.00 11.35
N ASP A 61 15.74 -3.31 11.16
CA ASP A 61 16.81 -4.17 10.66
C ASP A 61 16.49 -4.70 9.26
N SER A 62 17.24 -4.22 8.27
CA SER A 62 17.10 -4.66 6.88
C SER A 62 17.62 -6.08 6.66
N SER A 63 18.55 -6.58 7.49
CA SER A 63 19.10 -7.93 7.36
C SER A 63 18.05 -9.00 7.69
N VAL A 64 17.25 -8.75 8.72
CA VAL A 64 16.07 -9.56 9.07
C VAL A 64 15.08 -9.57 7.90
N ASN A 65 14.84 -8.41 7.29
CA ASN A 65 13.92 -8.31 6.14
C ASN A 65 14.45 -9.02 4.89
N LEU A 66 15.76 -9.08 4.68
CA LEU A 66 16.39 -9.84 3.60
C LEU A 66 16.26 -11.34 3.79
N GLN A 67 16.46 -11.83 5.01
CA GLN A 67 16.22 -13.23 5.36
C GLN A 67 14.75 -13.61 5.22
N LEU A 68 13.84 -12.74 5.70
CA LEU A 68 12.40 -12.92 5.55
C LEU A 68 12.00 -12.98 4.07
N LEU A 69 12.51 -12.06 3.25
CA LEU A 69 12.29 -12.05 1.81
C LEU A 69 12.79 -13.34 1.16
N GLN A 70 13.98 -13.82 1.55
CA GLN A 70 14.52 -15.08 1.04
C GLN A 70 13.62 -16.27 1.39
N LYS A 71 13.19 -16.41 2.67
CA LYS A 71 12.24 -17.45 3.11
C LYS A 71 10.98 -17.45 2.26
N ARG A 72 10.37 -16.26 2.07
CA ARG A 72 9.13 -16.11 1.31
C ARG A 72 9.31 -16.32 -0.19
N LEU A 73 10.44 -15.92 -0.77
CA LEU A 73 10.77 -16.21 -2.17
C LEU A 73 10.98 -17.70 -2.40
N CYS A 74 11.68 -18.40 -1.50
CA CYS A 74 11.83 -19.85 -1.57
C CYS A 74 10.47 -20.55 -1.59
N ALA A 75 9.56 -20.13 -0.72
CA ALA A 75 8.20 -20.66 -0.64
C ALA A 75 7.40 -20.43 -1.94
N VAL A 76 7.43 -19.20 -2.48
CA VAL A 76 6.71 -18.84 -3.72
C VAL A 76 7.28 -19.57 -4.94
N MET A 77 8.60 -19.71 -5.01
CA MET A 77 9.28 -20.31 -6.16
C MET A 77 9.35 -21.84 -6.10
N GLY A 78 8.98 -22.45 -4.95
CA GLY A 78 9.06 -23.90 -4.74
C GLY A 78 10.48 -24.46 -4.80
N LYS A 79 11.50 -23.62 -4.60
CA LYS A 79 12.92 -24.01 -4.66
C LYS A 79 13.76 -23.16 -3.73
N HIS A 80 14.88 -23.72 -3.27
CA HIS A 80 15.84 -22.98 -2.47
C HIS A 80 16.51 -21.88 -3.30
N ILE A 81 16.53 -20.66 -2.75
CA ILE A 81 17.20 -19.49 -3.32
C ILE A 81 18.30 -19.08 -2.33
N PRO A 82 19.58 -19.11 -2.74
CA PRO A 82 20.67 -18.66 -1.89
C PRO A 82 20.48 -17.21 -1.44
N LEU A 83 20.73 -16.92 -0.16
CA LEU A 83 20.63 -15.57 0.40
C LEU A 83 21.54 -14.57 -0.33
N GLU A 84 22.69 -15.01 -0.84
CA GLU A 84 23.61 -14.19 -1.64
C GLU A 84 22.95 -13.59 -2.89
N HIS A 85 22.08 -14.35 -3.57
CA HIS A 85 21.34 -13.85 -4.73
C HIS A 85 20.31 -12.79 -4.32
N VAL A 86 19.64 -12.99 -3.19
CA VAL A 86 18.68 -12.02 -2.65
C VAL A 86 19.41 -10.73 -2.24
N ASN A 87 20.54 -10.83 -1.56
CA ASN A 87 21.36 -9.69 -1.20
C ASN A 87 21.81 -8.90 -2.43
N LYS A 88 22.31 -9.59 -3.47
CA LYS A 88 22.78 -8.95 -4.69
C LYS A 88 21.68 -8.15 -5.41
N GLU A 89 20.47 -8.68 -5.49
CA GLU A 89 19.38 -8.08 -6.29
C GLU A 89 18.46 -7.15 -5.47
N ALA A 90 18.25 -7.43 -4.18
CA ALA A 90 17.23 -6.75 -3.37
C ALA A 90 17.79 -5.82 -2.30
N SER A 91 19.05 -5.95 -1.84
CA SER A 91 19.56 -5.20 -0.67
C SER A 91 19.34 -3.69 -0.77
N PRO A 92 19.65 -3.01 -1.90
CA PRO A 92 19.45 -1.56 -2.01
C PRO A 92 17.99 -1.14 -1.80
N LEU A 93 17.05 -1.94 -2.30
CA LEU A 93 15.63 -1.68 -2.14
C LEU A 93 15.16 -2.00 -0.71
N VAL A 94 15.59 -3.13 -0.14
CA VAL A 94 15.19 -3.55 1.21
C VAL A 94 15.71 -2.58 2.28
N GLU A 95 16.94 -2.09 2.15
CA GLU A 95 17.50 -1.08 3.06
C GLU A 95 16.69 0.21 3.03
N LYS A 96 16.45 0.75 1.82
CA LYS A 96 15.64 1.97 1.64
C LYS A 96 14.22 1.79 2.13
N PHE A 97 13.61 0.65 1.84
CA PHE A 97 12.25 0.34 2.27
C PHE A 97 12.14 0.16 3.79
N THR A 98 13.13 -0.48 4.43
CA THR A 98 13.17 -0.65 5.90
C THR A 98 13.28 0.70 6.60
N ALA A 99 14.15 1.60 6.10
CA ALA A 99 14.25 2.97 6.61
C ALA A 99 12.94 3.75 6.40
N LEU A 100 12.29 3.57 5.25
CA LEU A 100 11.00 4.18 4.95
C LEU A 100 9.90 3.70 5.90
N LEU A 101 9.83 2.39 6.16
CA LEU A 101 8.91 1.75 7.12
C LEU A 101 9.11 2.31 8.53
N HIS A 102 10.38 2.36 8.98
CA HIS A 102 10.74 2.93 10.27
C HIS A 102 10.16 4.34 10.42
N SER A 103 10.46 5.21 9.47
CA SER A 103 10.03 6.60 9.53
C SER A 103 8.52 6.75 9.42
N PHE A 104 7.87 5.98 8.52
CA PHE A 104 6.42 6.02 8.35
C PHE A 104 5.68 5.61 9.62
N SER A 105 6.15 4.57 10.34
CA SER A 105 5.52 4.13 11.59
C SER A 105 5.47 5.22 12.67
N ARG A 106 6.48 6.09 12.70
CA ARG A 106 6.58 7.19 13.66
C ARG A 106 5.58 8.31 13.39
N LEU A 107 5.11 8.43 12.14
CA LEU A 107 4.09 9.42 11.78
C LEU A 107 2.71 9.06 12.37
N LYS A 108 2.43 7.78 12.65
CA LYS A 108 1.12 7.32 13.14
C LYS A 108 -0.03 7.79 12.24
N ILE A 109 0.15 7.62 10.93
CA ILE A 109 -0.84 8.01 9.92
C ILE A 109 -2.13 7.19 10.11
N THR A 110 -3.28 7.87 10.23
CA THR A 110 -4.60 7.22 10.27
C THR A 110 -5.06 6.80 8.87
N LEU A 111 -6.13 6.01 8.78
CA LEU A 111 -6.68 5.56 7.50
C LEU A 111 -7.12 6.73 6.60
N GLU A 112 -7.79 7.73 7.17
CA GLU A 112 -8.29 8.92 6.47
C GLU A 112 -7.14 9.75 5.90
N ALA A 113 -6.11 10.00 6.72
CA ALA A 113 -4.90 10.70 6.30
C ALA A 113 -4.18 9.92 5.20
N TYR A 114 -4.08 8.60 5.31
CA TYR A 114 -3.49 7.73 4.29
C TYR A 114 -4.22 7.79 2.95
N VAL A 115 -5.56 7.76 2.95
CA VAL A 115 -6.36 7.90 1.72
C VAL A 115 -6.10 9.24 1.04
N CYS A 116 -6.02 10.33 1.83
CA CYS A 116 -5.67 11.65 1.31
C CYS A 116 -4.26 11.67 0.71
N LEU A 117 -3.27 11.10 1.42
CA LEU A 117 -1.88 11.00 0.93
C LEU A 117 -1.79 10.23 -0.39
N LYS A 118 -2.54 9.13 -0.54
CA LYS A 118 -2.60 8.40 -1.81
C LYS A 118 -3.16 9.24 -2.94
N ALA A 119 -4.26 9.96 -2.70
CA ALA A 119 -4.84 10.83 -3.70
C ALA A 119 -3.88 11.98 -4.07
N ILE A 120 -3.26 12.63 -3.10
CA ILE A 120 -2.29 13.72 -3.31
C ILE A 120 -1.07 13.21 -4.11
N THR A 121 -0.54 12.04 -3.74
CA THR A 121 0.60 11.40 -4.41
C THR A 121 0.26 11.08 -5.86
N LEU A 122 -0.90 10.45 -6.11
CA LEU A 122 -1.38 10.14 -7.45
C LEU A 122 -1.55 11.41 -8.29
N LEU A 123 -2.19 12.44 -7.72
CA LEU A 123 -2.54 13.69 -8.39
C LEU A 123 -1.37 14.68 -8.54
N HIS A 124 -0.15 14.30 -8.14
CA HIS A 124 1.03 15.13 -8.36
C HIS A 124 1.48 15.05 -9.82
N TYR A 125 0.73 15.78 -10.67
CA TYR A 125 0.87 15.81 -12.12
C TYR A 125 2.06 16.65 -12.54
N THR A 126 3.11 15.99 -13.01
CA THR A 126 4.18 16.63 -13.76
C THR A 126 3.88 16.44 -15.25
N PRO A 127 3.51 17.50 -15.99
CA PRO A 127 3.31 17.37 -17.42
C PRO A 127 4.62 16.93 -18.08
N HIS A 128 4.53 16.08 -19.11
CA HIS A 128 5.70 15.71 -19.91
C HIS A 128 6.34 16.96 -20.52
N SER A 129 7.65 17.16 -20.31
CA SER A 129 8.47 18.00 -21.17
C SER A 129 8.67 17.24 -22.49
N CYS A 130 7.69 17.29 -23.39
CA CYS A 130 8.00 17.00 -24.78
C CYS A 130 8.92 18.11 -25.28
N ASP A 131 9.99 17.75 -25.98
CA ASP A 131 10.85 18.68 -26.71
C ASP A 131 9.98 19.72 -27.43
N GLU A 132 10.27 20.99 -27.21
CA GLU A 132 9.46 22.16 -27.63
C GLU A 132 9.32 22.32 -29.16
N THR A 133 9.76 21.35 -29.95
CA THR A 133 9.66 21.38 -31.40
C THR A 133 8.30 20.88 -31.86
N ALA A 134 7.39 21.82 -32.07
CA ALA A 134 6.09 21.69 -32.73
C ALA A 134 4.93 21.08 -31.92
N ILE A 135 4.68 21.57 -30.70
CA ILE A 135 3.40 21.32 -30.03
C ILE A 135 2.31 22.20 -30.67
N ASP A 136 1.26 21.57 -31.19
CA ASP A 136 0.05 22.26 -31.65
C ASP A 136 -0.55 23.10 -30.50
N VAL A 137 -0.83 24.38 -30.75
CA VAL A 137 -1.39 25.33 -29.78
C VAL A 137 -2.65 24.76 -29.11
N LYS A 138 -3.43 23.98 -29.86
CA LYS A 138 -4.62 23.29 -29.36
C LYS A 138 -4.29 22.22 -28.31
N GLU A 139 -3.24 21.43 -28.52
CA GLU A 139 -2.81 20.41 -27.56
C GLU A 139 -2.25 21.04 -26.28
N SER A 140 -1.52 22.15 -26.42
CA SER A 140 -1.02 22.94 -25.28
C SER A 140 -2.16 23.50 -24.42
N MET A 141 -3.20 24.06 -25.04
CA MET A 141 -4.39 24.55 -24.31
C MET A 141 -5.11 23.43 -23.55
N VAL A 142 -5.33 22.29 -24.20
CA VAL A 142 -6.00 21.13 -23.59
C VAL A 142 -5.19 20.62 -22.39
N ARG A 143 -3.86 20.52 -22.52
CA ARG A 143 -2.95 20.14 -21.44
C ARG A 143 -3.05 21.11 -20.25
N SER A 144 -3.11 22.42 -20.52
CA SER A 144 -3.28 23.45 -19.47
C SER A 144 -4.58 23.29 -18.67
N VAL A 145 -5.69 22.95 -19.35
CA VAL A 145 -6.99 22.72 -18.70
C VAL A 145 -6.91 21.54 -17.73
N TYR A 146 -6.29 20.43 -18.13
CA TYR A 146 -6.18 19.26 -17.27
C TYR A 146 -5.20 19.46 -16.12
N VAL A 147 -4.08 20.16 -16.33
CA VAL A 147 -3.17 20.58 -15.23
C VAL A 147 -3.98 21.33 -14.17
N ARG A 148 -4.74 22.35 -14.57
CA ARG A 148 -5.58 23.13 -13.66
C ARG A 148 -6.61 22.25 -12.94
N ARG A 149 -7.29 21.36 -13.67
CA ARG A 149 -8.32 20.50 -13.09
C ARG A 149 -7.72 19.52 -12.07
N VAL A 150 -6.57 18.91 -12.37
CA VAL A 150 -5.86 18.03 -11.44
C VAL A 150 -5.44 18.81 -10.19
N SER A 151 -4.90 20.03 -10.32
CA SER A 151 -4.54 20.87 -9.18
C SER A 151 -5.74 21.21 -8.30
N LEU A 152 -6.91 21.50 -8.88
CA LEU A 152 -8.13 21.77 -8.13
C LEU A 152 -8.61 20.54 -7.32
N ILE A 153 -8.53 19.36 -7.91
CA ILE A 153 -8.88 18.10 -7.22
C ILE A 153 -7.86 17.84 -6.10
N GLN A 154 -6.56 18.00 -6.39
CA GLN A 154 -5.50 17.79 -5.41
C GLN A 154 -5.65 18.72 -4.20
N ASP A 155 -5.97 20.00 -4.44
CA ASP A 155 -6.19 21.01 -3.40
C ASP A 155 -7.31 20.60 -2.41
N GLN A 156 -8.37 19.96 -2.90
CA GLN A 156 -9.43 19.44 -2.03
C GLN A 156 -8.90 18.37 -1.07
N PHE A 157 -8.05 17.45 -1.54
CA PHE A 157 -7.43 16.43 -0.68
C PHE A 157 -6.38 17.01 0.25
N VAL A 158 -5.63 18.03 -0.17
CA VAL A 158 -4.68 18.75 0.71
C VAL A 158 -5.43 19.44 1.85
N LYS A 159 -6.55 20.13 1.54
CA LYS A 159 -7.41 20.75 2.56
C LYS A 159 -8.02 19.71 3.49
N ALA A 160 -8.56 18.62 2.96
CA ALA A 160 -9.11 17.53 3.76
C ALA A 160 -8.06 16.94 4.71
N LEU A 161 -6.84 16.69 4.20
CA LEU A 161 -5.72 16.23 5.02
C LEU A 161 -5.38 17.25 6.12
N GLN A 162 -5.24 18.54 5.79
CA GLN A 162 -4.92 19.58 6.77
C GLN A 162 -5.97 19.69 7.88
N ILE A 163 -7.26 19.65 7.53
CA ILE A 163 -8.36 19.65 8.50
C ILE A 163 -8.25 18.41 9.41
N HIS A 164 -8.08 17.23 8.82
CA HIS A 164 -7.96 15.97 9.57
C HIS A 164 -6.78 15.99 10.56
N LEU A 165 -5.59 16.42 10.10
CA LEU A 165 -4.41 16.50 10.96
C LEU A 165 -4.57 17.53 12.08
N SER A 166 -5.29 18.64 11.83
CA SER A 166 -5.56 19.65 12.87
C SER A 166 -6.47 19.16 14.00
N GLN A 167 -7.29 18.15 13.74
CA GLN A 167 -8.21 17.56 14.73
C GLN A 167 -7.52 16.48 15.60
N HIS A 168 -6.34 16.00 15.19
CA HIS A 168 -5.60 14.95 15.89
C HIS A 168 -4.37 15.52 16.62
N GLU A 169 -4.54 15.91 17.89
CA GLU A 169 -3.46 16.54 18.69
C GLU A 169 -2.17 15.69 18.82
N ASN A 170 -2.31 14.35 18.81
CA ASN A 170 -1.19 13.40 18.93
C ASN A 170 -0.81 12.72 17.60
N GLY A 171 -1.34 13.20 16.47
CA GLY A 171 -1.11 12.64 15.13
C GLY A 171 0.09 13.26 14.40
N ALA A 172 0.34 12.79 13.17
CA ALA A 172 1.33 13.39 12.27
C ALA A 172 1.04 14.88 12.05
N ARG A 173 2.08 15.70 11.98
CA ARG A 173 1.95 17.07 11.50
C ARG A 173 2.24 17.13 10.00
N LEU A 174 1.68 18.14 9.33
CA LEU A 174 1.96 18.36 7.91
C LEU A 174 3.48 18.51 7.64
N THR A 175 4.21 19.15 8.56
CA THR A 175 5.67 19.29 8.48
C THR A 175 6.40 17.94 8.49
N ASP A 176 5.93 16.99 9.29
CA ASP A 176 6.55 15.67 9.41
C ASP A 176 6.30 14.86 8.13
N ILE A 177 5.11 15.00 7.54
CA ILE A 177 4.78 14.41 6.25
C ILE A 177 5.65 15.00 5.14
N LEU A 178 5.80 16.34 5.09
CA LEU A 178 6.60 17.02 4.07
C LEU A 178 8.09 16.62 4.15
N THR A 179 8.62 16.40 5.36
CA THR A 179 9.99 15.90 5.54
C THR A 179 10.13 14.41 5.23
N TRP A 180 9.04 13.64 5.29
CA TRP A 180 8.99 12.23 4.90
C TRP A 180 8.95 12.02 3.37
N LEU A 181 8.30 12.90 2.62
CA LEU A 181 8.14 12.78 1.16
C LEU A 181 9.45 12.57 0.38
N PRO A 182 10.57 13.27 0.67
CA PRO A 182 11.85 13.00 0.01
C PRO A 182 12.35 11.56 0.20
N MET A 183 12.08 10.92 1.34
CA MET A 183 12.45 9.53 1.56
C MET A 183 11.60 8.57 0.74
N LEU A 184 10.28 8.84 0.63
CA LEU A 184 9.40 8.10 -0.26
C LEU A 184 9.91 8.18 -1.71
N HIS A 185 10.28 9.37 -2.16
CA HIS A 185 10.81 9.58 -3.51
C HIS A 185 12.17 8.88 -3.72
N SER A 186 13.05 8.91 -2.72
CA SER A 186 14.33 8.18 -2.80
C SER A 186 14.13 6.67 -2.93
N ALA A 187 13.22 6.09 -2.14
CA ALA A 187 12.91 4.67 -2.20
C ALA A 187 12.17 4.29 -3.51
N SER A 188 11.26 5.14 -3.98
CA SER A 188 10.54 4.90 -5.24
C SER A 188 11.47 4.92 -6.44
N SER A 189 12.48 5.79 -6.46
CA SER A 189 13.51 5.81 -7.49
C SER A 189 14.29 4.48 -7.55
N VAL A 190 14.65 3.90 -6.40
CA VAL A 190 15.28 2.57 -6.38
C VAL A 190 14.33 1.48 -6.90
N LEU A 191 13.05 1.55 -6.51
CA LEU A 191 12.03 0.61 -6.98
C LEU A 191 11.81 0.68 -8.50
N LEU A 192 11.78 1.89 -9.07
CA LEU A 192 11.58 2.13 -10.51
C LEU A 192 12.68 1.49 -11.36
N HIS A 193 13.92 1.49 -10.87
CA HIS A 193 15.06 0.90 -11.58
C HIS A 193 15.30 -0.57 -11.20
N SER A 194 14.47 -1.15 -10.33
CA SER A 194 14.61 -2.52 -9.86
C SER A 194 13.66 -3.47 -10.57
N LYS A 195 14.12 -4.70 -10.82
CA LYS A 195 13.26 -5.81 -11.24
C LYS A 195 12.44 -6.41 -10.08
N MET A 196 12.70 -5.94 -8.87
CA MET A 196 12.19 -6.49 -7.62
C MET A 196 10.94 -5.73 -7.13
N PHE A 197 10.05 -5.31 -8.04
CA PHE A 197 8.87 -4.49 -7.71
C PHE A 197 7.88 -5.17 -6.75
N TYR A 198 7.95 -6.49 -6.64
CA TYR A 198 7.14 -7.31 -5.74
C TYR A 198 7.63 -7.30 -4.29
N VAL A 199 8.87 -6.85 -4.02
CA VAL A 199 9.52 -6.94 -2.70
C VAL A 199 8.75 -6.26 -1.59
N PRO A 200 8.21 -5.02 -1.75
CA PRO A 200 7.42 -4.40 -0.70
C PRO A 200 6.23 -5.27 -0.26
N PHE A 201 5.57 -5.94 -1.19
CA PHE A 201 4.45 -6.84 -0.89
C PHE A 201 4.91 -8.13 -0.21
N LEU A 202 5.96 -8.77 -0.72
CA LEU A 202 6.47 -10.01 -0.14
C LEU A 202 7.08 -9.80 1.24
N ILE A 203 7.62 -8.62 1.56
CA ILE A 203 8.10 -8.32 2.92
C ILE A 203 6.91 -8.05 3.85
N CYS A 204 5.92 -7.30 3.39
CA CYS A 204 4.81 -6.89 4.25
C CYS A 204 3.75 -7.98 4.45
N LYS A 205 3.53 -8.88 3.49
CA LYS A 205 2.49 -9.91 3.52
C LYS A 205 3.06 -11.29 3.23
N ASN A 206 2.76 -12.25 4.10
CA ASN A 206 3.15 -13.64 3.87
C ASN A 206 2.37 -14.20 2.66
N PRO A 207 3.06 -14.66 1.59
CA PRO A 207 2.38 -15.33 0.50
C PRO A 207 1.79 -16.65 0.99
N LYS A 208 0.46 -16.81 0.89
CA LYS A 208 -0.16 -18.12 1.09
C LYS A 208 0.45 -19.08 0.07
N GLN A 209 0.85 -20.26 0.52
CA GLN A 209 1.41 -21.30 -0.33
C GLN A 209 0.41 -21.60 -1.45
N ILE A 210 0.84 -21.48 -2.71
CA ILE A 210 0.02 -21.91 -3.85
C ILE A 210 0.05 -23.43 -3.83
N ASN A 211 -0.87 -24.05 -3.08
CA ASN A 211 -1.05 -25.49 -3.13
C ASN A 211 -1.41 -25.87 -4.56
N SER A 212 -0.60 -26.75 -5.14
CA SER A 212 -0.66 -27.16 -6.55
C SER A 212 -1.97 -27.83 -6.97
N ASP A 213 -2.87 -28.09 -6.03
CA ASP A 213 -4.01 -28.98 -6.22
C ASP A 213 -5.30 -28.25 -6.62
N ASN A 214 -5.32 -26.92 -6.73
CA ASN A 214 -6.53 -26.18 -7.12
C ASN A 214 -6.25 -24.92 -7.98
N ARG A 215 -5.59 -25.11 -9.12
CA ARG A 215 -5.18 -24.02 -10.04
C ARG A 215 -6.32 -23.18 -10.64
N SER A 216 -7.58 -23.57 -10.49
CA SER A 216 -8.71 -22.95 -11.20
C SER A 216 -9.45 -21.86 -10.41
N ALA A 217 -9.38 -21.89 -9.08
CA ALA A 217 -10.24 -21.06 -8.23
C ALA A 217 -9.52 -19.84 -7.62
N GLU A 218 -8.22 -19.96 -7.28
CA GLU A 218 -7.52 -18.94 -6.47
C GLU A 218 -6.90 -17.78 -7.24
N VAL A 219 -6.74 -17.87 -8.56
CA VAL A 219 -6.23 -16.75 -9.38
C VAL A 219 -7.13 -15.51 -9.24
N ARG A 220 -8.41 -15.70 -8.92
CA ARG A 220 -9.39 -14.62 -8.70
C ARG A 220 -9.19 -13.88 -7.37
N THR A 221 -8.57 -14.50 -6.37
CA THR A 221 -8.45 -13.96 -5.00
C THR A 221 -7.17 -13.16 -4.78
N ILE A 222 -6.12 -13.41 -5.58
CA ILE A 222 -4.82 -12.72 -5.44
C ILE A 222 -4.87 -11.28 -5.98
N LEU A 223 -5.83 -10.95 -6.85
CA LEU A 223 -5.94 -9.65 -7.52
C LEU A 223 -7.04 -8.74 -6.95
N SER A 224 -7.79 -9.15 -5.93
CA SER A 224 -8.82 -8.30 -5.30
C SER A 224 -8.24 -7.49 -4.13
N PRO A 225 -8.17 -6.13 -4.21
CA PRO A 225 -7.66 -5.30 -3.11
C PRO A 225 -8.66 -5.16 -1.95
N PHE A 226 -9.87 -5.71 -2.09
CA PHE A 226 -10.96 -5.60 -1.14
C PHE A 226 -11.63 -6.97 -1.00
N SER A 227 -11.17 -7.77 -0.05
CA SER A 227 -11.96 -8.89 0.45
C SER A 227 -12.18 -8.65 1.93
N CYS A 228 -13.17 -7.82 2.25
CA CYS A 228 -13.79 -7.83 3.58
C CYS A 228 -14.58 -9.14 3.67
N HIS A 229 -14.32 -9.93 4.70
CA HIS A 229 -15.17 -11.05 5.07
C HIS A 229 -16.52 -10.48 5.56
N PRO A 230 -17.67 -10.86 4.98
CA PRO A 230 -18.91 -10.75 5.71
C PRO A 230 -18.90 -11.82 6.79
N SER A 231 -19.09 -11.41 8.05
CA SER A 231 -19.37 -12.34 9.14
C SER A 231 -20.80 -12.81 8.97
N ASP A 232 -20.99 -14.05 8.51
CA ASP A 232 -22.28 -14.74 8.61
C ASP A 232 -22.37 -15.40 9.99
N THR A 233 -23.44 -15.07 10.71
CA THR A 233 -24.04 -15.97 11.69
C THR A 233 -25.56 -15.80 11.55
N ILE A 234 -26.11 -16.51 10.57
CA ILE A 234 -27.52 -16.89 10.54
C ILE A 234 -27.52 -18.36 10.97
N THR A 235 -28.03 -18.63 12.17
CA THR A 235 -28.46 -19.97 12.56
C THR A 235 -29.98 -19.97 12.48
N ASP A 236 -30.50 -20.53 11.39
CA ASP A 236 -31.85 -21.05 11.31
C ASP A 236 -31.89 -22.36 12.11
N ASP A 237 -32.72 -22.41 13.15
CA ASP A 237 -33.23 -23.66 13.72
C ASP A 237 -34.77 -23.61 13.60
N GLU A 238 -35.31 -24.39 12.65
CA GLU A 238 -36.71 -24.76 12.57
C GLU A 238 -36.94 -26.10 13.29
N GLU A 239 -37.96 -26.15 14.16
CA GLU A 239 -38.85 -27.28 14.56
C GLU A 239 -39.24 -27.10 16.04
N GLU A 240 -40.47 -27.27 16.52
CA GLU A 240 -41.79 -27.58 15.99
C GLU A 240 -42.77 -27.30 17.15
N LEU A 241 -43.96 -26.78 16.82
CA LEU A 241 -45.27 -27.00 17.47
C LEU A 241 -45.37 -27.10 19.02
N ASN A 242 -46.09 -26.16 19.62
CA ASN A 242 -47.35 -26.51 20.29
C ASN A 242 -48.27 -25.29 20.52
N ALA A 243 -49.49 -25.43 20.03
CA ALA A 243 -50.62 -24.57 20.34
C ALA A 243 -51.03 -24.70 21.81
N THR A 244 -51.41 -23.58 22.46
CA THR A 244 -52.73 -23.40 23.10
C THR A 244 -52.86 -22.06 23.83
N SER A 245 -53.91 -21.33 23.44
CA SER A 245 -54.91 -20.66 24.29
C SER A 245 -54.56 -19.51 25.25
N SER A 246 -55.24 -18.39 24.96
CA SER A 246 -56.01 -17.54 25.88
C SER A 246 -55.39 -16.34 26.59
N CYS A 247 -56.15 -15.24 26.42
CA CYS A 247 -56.26 -13.98 27.16
C CYS A 247 -55.29 -12.86 26.79
#